data_AF-A0A7X8MYC4-F1
#
_entry.id   AF-A0A7X8MYC4-F1
#
_cell.length_a   1.000
_cell.length_b   1.000
_cell.length_c   1.000
_cell.angle_alpha   90.00
_cell.angle_beta   90.00
_cell.angle_gamma   90.00
#
_symmetry.space_group_name_H-M   'P 1'
#
loop_
_entity.id
_entity.type
_entity.pdbx_description
1 polymer ?
#
loop_
_entity_poly.entity_id
_entity_poly.type
_entity_poly.pdbx_seq_one_letter_code
_entity_poly.pdbx_strand_id
1 'polypeptide(L)' 'DPSLVECLALPMQVDVAGETRGRTIGDLSRQGPLVKVAVGVDVERFLGAFLSRLTRLAAHT' A
#
# COMPACT_ATOMS: atom_id res chain seq x y z
N ASP A 1 9.49 1.55 -6.57
CA ASP A 1 10.48 0.79 -5.78
C ASP A 1 9.72 0.06 -4.69
N PRO A 2 9.50 -1.26 -4.82
CA PRO A 2 8.78 -2.05 -3.80
C PRO A 2 9.49 -2.09 -2.44
N SER A 3 10.80 -1.84 -2.39
CA SER A 3 11.57 -1.85 -1.14
C SER A 3 11.36 -0.60 -0.27
N LEU A 4 10.50 0.34 -0.69
CA LEU A 4 10.08 1.48 0.12
C LEU A 4 9.03 1.10 1.17
N VAL A 5 8.37 -0.04 1.02
CA VAL A 5 7.29 -0.48 1.91
C VAL A 5 7.56 -1.85 2.48
N GLU A 6 7.15 -2.05 3.72
CA GLU A 6 7.04 -3.36 4.33
C GLU A 6 5.60 -3.87 4.12
N CYS A 7 5.47 -5.09 3.60
CA CYS A 7 4.17 -5.68 3.30
C CYS A 7 3.88 -6.88 4.19
N LEU A 8 2.66 -6.92 4.74
CA LEU A 8 2.06 -8.12 5.30
C LEU A 8 1.32 -8.89 4.20
N ALA A 9 1.61 -10.18 4.06
CA ALA A 9 0.95 -11.05 3.09
C ALA A 9 -0.17 -11.86 3.76
N LEU A 10 -1.42 -11.62 3.39
CA LEU A 10 -2.59 -12.32 3.94
C LEU A 10 -3.74 -12.39 2.94
N PRO A 11 -4.68 -13.35 3.06
CA PRO A 11 -5.91 -13.32 2.30
C PRO A 11 -6.76 -12.12 2.75
N MET A 12 -7.29 -11.38 1.79
CA MET A 12 -8.06 -10.14 2.03
C MET A 12 -9.47 -10.25 1.44
N GLN A 13 -10.39 -9.45 1.98
CA GLN A 13 -11.72 -9.22 1.45
C GLN A 13 -12.16 -7.76 1.64
N VAL A 14 -13.32 -7.44 1.08
CA VAL A 14 -14.02 -6.16 1.30
C VAL A 14 -15.42 -6.48 1.81
N ASP A 15 -15.83 -5.85 2.91
CA ASP A 15 -17.19 -5.96 3.42
C ASP A 15 -18.16 -5.30 2.42
N VAL A 16 -19.13 -6.05 1.87
CA VAL A 16 -20.07 -5.54 0.85
C VAL A 16 -21.44 -5.15 1.41
N ALA A 17 -21.69 -5.45 2.68
CA ALA A 17 -22.94 -5.19 3.40
C ALA A 17 -22.67 -4.92 4.89
N GLY A 18 -23.72 -4.56 5.65
CA GLY A 18 -23.61 -4.24 7.08
C GLY A 18 -23.02 -2.85 7.35
N GLU A 19 -22.79 -2.55 8.62
CA GLU A 19 -22.34 -1.23 9.09
C GLU A 19 -20.91 -0.87 8.62
N THR A 20 -20.07 -1.88 8.38
CA THR A 20 -18.69 -1.70 7.90
C THR A 20 -18.55 -1.83 6.38
N ARG A 21 -19.65 -1.71 5.62
CA ARG A 21 -19.62 -1.79 4.15
C ARG A 21 -18.54 -0.87 3.57
N GLY A 22 -17.64 -1.45 2.79
CA GLY A 22 -16.48 -0.79 2.19
C GLY A 22 -15.16 -1.03 2.93
N ARG A 23 -15.19 -1.62 4.14
CA ARG A 23 -13.97 -1.95 4.89
C ARG A 23 -13.16 -3.02 4.17
N THR A 24 -11.88 -2.75 3.93
CA THR A 24 -10.87 -3.73 3.53
C THR A 24 -10.36 -4.46 4.77
N ILE A 25 -10.44 -5.80 4.78
CA ILE A 25 -10.09 -6.58 5.98
C ILE A 25 -9.49 -7.94 5.59
N GLY A 26 -8.62 -8.45 6.45
CA GLY A 26 -8.10 -9.81 6.31
C GLY A 26 -9.19 -10.85 6.55
N ASP A 27 -9.23 -11.89 5.74
CA ASP A 27 -10.10 -13.05 5.95
C ASP A 27 -9.25 -14.32 6.05
N LEU A 28 -8.88 -14.67 7.29
CA LEU A 28 -8.05 -15.84 7.57
C LEU A 28 -8.79 -17.18 7.34
N SER A 29 -10.11 -17.15 7.16
CA SER A 29 -10.89 -18.34 6.82
C SER A 29 -10.87 -18.64 5.31
N ARG A 30 -10.50 -17.65 4.49
CA ARG A 30 -10.46 -17.77 3.03
C ARG A 30 -9.23 -18.54 2.57
N GLN A 31 -9.48 -19.58 1.78
CA GLN A 31 -8.45 -20.19 0.94
C GLN A 31 -8.37 -19.40 -0.37
N GLY A 32 -7.28 -18.65 -0.57
CA GLY A 32 -7.15 -17.76 -1.73
C GLY A 32 -5.77 -17.10 -1.82
N PRO A 33 -5.54 -16.29 -2.87
CA PRO A 33 -4.26 -15.63 -3.08
C PRO A 33 -3.95 -14.64 -1.94
N LEU A 34 -2.68 -14.59 -1.54
CA LEU A 34 -2.21 -13.62 -0.55
C LEU A 34 -2.04 -12.25 -1.21
N VAL A 35 -2.67 -11.24 -0.62
CA VAL A 35 -2.47 -9.83 -0.98
C VAL A 35 -1.35 -9.27 -0.12
N LYS A 36 -0.42 -8.52 -0.73
CA LYS A 36 0.65 -7.81 -0.04
C LYS A 36 0.14 -6.43 0.41
N VAL A 37 -0.30 -6.32 1.65
CA VAL A 37 -0.79 -5.07 2.24
C VAL A 37 0.41 -4.30 2.80
N ALA A 38 0.64 -3.08 2.32
CA ALA A 38 1.68 -2.21 2.87
C ALA A 38 1.28 -1.76 4.29
N VAL A 39 2.12 -2.04 5.27
CA VAL A 39 1.90 -1.70 6.69
C VAL A 39 3.00 -0.81 7.26
N GLY A 40 4.18 -0.80 6.63
CA GLY A 40 5.29 0.10 6.93
C GLY A 40 5.80 0.81 5.68
N VAL A 41 6.43 1.97 5.87
CA VAL A 41 7.04 2.74 4.78
C VAL A 41 8.32 3.45 5.26
N ASP A 42 9.36 3.41 4.44
CA ASP A 42 10.57 4.22 4.59
C ASP A 42 10.25 5.67 4.15
N VAL A 43 9.77 6.47 5.12
CA VAL A 43 9.29 7.84 4.88
C VAL A 43 10.40 8.74 4.35
N GLU A 44 11.60 8.66 4.93
CA GLU A 44 12.72 9.53 4.55
C GLU A 44 13.15 9.28 3.11
N ARG A 45 13.32 8.00 2.74
CA ARG A 45 13.70 7.64 1.37
C ARG A 45 12.59 7.93 0.38
N PHE A 46 11.32 7.73 0.76
CA PHE A 46 10.17 8.09 -0.07
C PHE A 46 10.16 9.60 -0.36
N LEU A 47 10.26 10.43 0.67
CA LEU A 47 10.22 11.89 0.54
C LEU A 47 11.40 12.40 -0.30
N GLY A 48 12.62 11.93 -0.05
CA GLY A 48 13.78 12.29 -0.85
C GLY A 48 13.62 11.92 -2.33
N ALA A 49 13.14 10.71 -2.61
CA ALA A 49 12.90 10.24 -3.96
C ALA A 49 11.71 10.95 -4.65
N PHE A 50 10.73 11.39 -3.88
CA PHE A 50 9.60 12.19 -4.36
C PHE A 50 10.06 13.59 -4.78
N LEU A 51 10.72 14.33 -3.88
CA LEU A 51 11.24 15.67 -4.17
C LEU A 51 12.24 15.65 -5.32
N SER A 52 13.16 14.68 -5.36
CA SER A 52 14.10 14.53 -6.47
C SER A 52 13.40 14.36 -7.84
N ARG A 53 12.25 13.67 -7.88
CA ARG A 53 11.46 13.55 -9.13
C ARG A 53 10.79 14.86 -9.50
N LEU A 54 10.17 15.54 -8.53
CA LEU A 54 9.51 16.82 -8.77
C LEU A 54 10.48 17.91 -9.21
N THR A 55 11.61 18.07 -8.52
CA THR A 55 12.62 19.08 -8.87
C THR A 55 13.18 18.84 -10.26
N ARG A 56 13.43 17.58 -10.64
CA ARG A 56 13.84 17.25 -12.00
C ARG A 56 12.78 17.64 -13.02
N LEU A 57 11.51 17.31 -12.76
CA LEU A 57 10.42 17.69 -13.67
C LEU A 57 10.32 19.21 -13.84
N ALA A 58 10.35 19.96 -12.73
CA ALA A 58 10.26 21.41 -12.74
C ALA A 58 11.42 22.08 -13.50
N ALA A 59 12.64 21.53 -13.42
CA ALA A 59 13.79 22.05 -14.17
C ALA A 59 13.69 21.87 -15.70
N HIS A 60 12.74 21.05 -16.18
CA HIS A 60 12.50 20.80 -17.61
C HIS A 60 11.18 21.45 -18.10
N THR A 61 10.62 22.37 -17.33
CA THR A 61 9.43 23.18 -17.67
C THR A 61 9.80 24.65 -17.65
#